data_AF-A0A1M7UCZ7-F1
#
_entry.id   AF-A0A1M7UCZ7-F1
#
_cell.length_a   1.000
_cell.length_b   1.000
_cell.length_c   1.000
_cell.angle_alpha   90.00
_cell.angle_beta   90.00
_cell.angle_gamma   90.00
#
_symmetry.space_group_name_H-M   'P 1'
#
loop_
_entity.id
_entity.type
_entity.pdbx_description
1 polymer ?
#
loop_
_entity_poly.entity_id
_entity_poly.type
_entity_poly.pdbx_seq_one_letter_code
_entity_poly.pdbx_strand_id
1 'polypeptide(L)' 'MAIIDSVSIRSPAARRDGQSHPFAGLLAFFSAFFAKALDPYRPELHYMRGPGPACRAKQAAALRRAN' A
#
# COMPACT_ATOMS: atom_id res chain seq x y z
N MET A 1 33.48 18.59 -22.59
CA MET A 1 32.89 17.23 -22.50
C MET A 1 33.51 16.58 -21.28
N ALA A 2 32.77 16.48 -20.17
CA ALA A 2 33.26 15.90 -18.92
C ALA A 2 32.51 14.58 -18.68
N ILE A 3 33.26 13.50 -18.54
CA ILE A 3 32.73 12.15 -18.33
C ILE A 3 32.70 11.94 -16.81
N ILE A 4 31.50 11.79 -16.25
CA ILE A 4 31.34 11.42 -14.84
C ILE A 4 31.30 9.90 -14.80
N ASP A 5 32.43 9.30 -14.43
CA ASP A 5 32.50 7.86 -14.14
C ASP A 5 31.79 7.58 -12.81
N SER A 6 30.63 6.92 -12.89
CA SER A 6 29.90 6.45 -11.72
C SER A 6 30.58 5.20 -11.16
N VAL A 7 31.44 5.36 -10.15
CA VAL A 7 31.94 4.21 -9.40
C VAL A 7 30.81 3.70 -8.50
N SER A 8 30.32 2.50 -8.78
CA SER A 8 29.29 1.86 -7.96
C SER A 8 29.98 1.23 -6.75
N ILE A 9 29.97 1.92 -5.60
CA ILE A 9 30.37 1.32 -4.33
C ILE A 9 29.32 0.24 -4.00
N ARG A 10 29.66 -1.02 -4.28
CA ARG A 10 28.88 -2.17 -3.86
C ARG A 10 28.91 -2.19 -2.34
N SER A 11 27.82 -1.72 -1.73
CA SER A 11 27.62 -1.80 -0.29
C SER A 11 27.83 -3.25 0.13
N PRO A 12 28.78 -3.56 1.02
CA PRO A 12 28.94 -4.92 1.48
C PRO A 12 27.63 -5.29 2.14
N ALA A 13 26.98 -6.34 1.62
CA ALA A 13 25.92 -7.01 2.34
C ALA A 13 26.54 -7.44 3.67
N ALA A 14 26.34 -6.63 4.71
CA ALA A 14 26.66 -7.01 6.06
C ALA A 14 25.86 -8.28 6.31
N ARG A 15 26.54 -9.42 6.25
CA ARG A 15 26.08 -10.67 6.85
C ARG A 15 25.69 -10.29 8.27
N ARG A 16 24.39 -10.18 8.52
CA ARG A 16 23.83 -10.02 9.88
C ARG A 16 23.78 -11.40 10.53
N ASP A 17 24.89 -12.12 10.48
CA ASP A 17 25.05 -13.38 11.19
C ASP A 17 25.71 -13.02 12.52
N GLY A 18 24.88 -12.92 13.58
CA GLY A 18 25.41 -12.89 14.94
C GLY A 18 25.23 -11.60 15.75
N GLN A 19 24.31 -10.69 15.39
CA GLN A 19 23.89 -9.63 16.31
C GLN A 19 22.49 -9.94 16.81
N SER A 20 22.42 -10.73 17.89
CA SER A 20 21.22 -10.89 18.72
C SER A 20 20.92 -9.55 19.38
N HIS A 21 20.37 -8.62 18.59
CA HIS A 21 19.95 -7.34 19.08
C HIS A 21 18.81 -7.62 20.07
N PRO A 22 18.94 -7.31 21.37
CA PRO A 22 17.90 -7.61 22.37
C PRO A 22 16.56 -6.94 22.03
N PHE A 23 16.60 -5.93 21.15
CA PHE A 23 15.45 -5.22 20.63
C PHE A 23 15.00 -5.67 19.23
N ALA A 24 15.55 -6.74 18.65
CA ALA A 24 15.17 -7.21 17.32
C ALA A 24 13.67 -7.54 17.24
N GLY A 25 13.11 -8.18 18.26
CA GLY A 25 11.67 -8.44 18.36
C GLY A 25 10.85 -7.16 18.49
N LEU A 26 11.36 -6.17 19.23
CA LEU A 26 10.71 -4.87 19.41
C LEU A 26 10.68 -4.07 18.11
N LEU A 27 11.79 -4.04 17.36
CA LEU A 27 11.86 -3.39 16.05
C LEU A 27 10.98 -4.11 15.02
N ALA A 28 10.93 -5.43 15.04
CA ALA A 28 10.03 -6.20 14.19
C ALA A 28 8.55 -5.85 14.48
N PHE A 29 8.18 -5.77 15.77
CA PHE A 29 6.87 -5.33 16.20
C PHE A 29 6.55 -3.90 15.73
N PHE A 30 7.46 -2.94 15.95
CA PHE A 30 7.27 -1.57 15.50
C PHE A 30 7.16 -1.47 13.99
N SER A 31 7.94 -2.22 13.22
CA SER A 31 7.86 -2.23 11.75
C SER A 31 6.50 -2.70 11.25
N ALA A 32 5.94 -3.77 11.83
CA ALA A 32 4.61 -4.26 11.51
C ALA A 32 3.52 -3.29 11.96
N PHE A 33 3.71 -2.64 13.12
CA PHE A 33 2.80 -1.63 13.64
C PHE A 33 2.74 -0.40 12.74
N PHE A 34 3.87 0.19 12.36
CA PHE A 34 3.92 1.34 11.46
C PHE A 34 3.39 0.99 10.07
N ALA A 35 3.68 -0.20 9.54
CA ALA A 35 3.12 -0.65 8.27
C ALA A 35 1.58 -0.75 8.27
N LYS A 36 0.97 -0.98 9.44
CA LYS A 36 -0.50 -1.07 9.59
C LYS A 36 -1.12 0.26 10.01
N ALA A 37 -0.44 1.04 10.84
CA ALA A 37 -0.91 2.31 11.37
C ALA A 37 -0.77 3.45 10.35
N LEU A 38 0.28 3.39 9.51
CA LEU A 38 0.50 4.31 8.40
C LEU A 38 0.08 3.70 7.06
N ASP A 39 -0.59 2.55 7.07
CA ASP A 39 -1.31 2.08 5.89
C ASP A 39 -2.29 3.20 5.52
N PRO A 40 -2.10 3.89 4.38
CA PRO A 40 -3.01 4.94 4.00
C PRO A 40 -4.35 4.27 3.84
N TYR A 41 -5.29 4.54 4.78
CA TYR A 41 -6.69 4.20 4.59
C TYR A 41 -7.01 4.67 3.18
N ARG A 42 -7.23 3.71 2.28
CA ARG A 42 -7.44 3.92 0.85
C ARG A 42 -8.95 3.93 0.64
N PRO A 43 -9.65 5.03 0.98
CA PRO A 43 -11.10 5.12 0.82
C PRO A 43 -11.51 4.95 -0.65
N GLU A 44 -10.58 5.15 -1.59
CA GLU A 44 -10.76 4.93 -3.02
C GLU A 44 -11.14 3.50 -3.39
N LEU A 45 -10.81 2.50 -2.57
CA LEU A 45 -11.22 1.11 -2.77
C LEU A 45 -12.60 0.80 -2.18
N HIS A 46 -13.08 1.66 -1.28
CA HIS A 46 -14.34 1.49 -0.56
C HIS A 46 -15.47 2.39 -1.08
N TYR A 47 -15.12 3.46 -1.78
CA TYR A 47 -16.08 4.41 -2.34
C TYR A 47 -15.94 4.56 -3.86
N MET A 48 -15.66 3.49 -4.61
CA MET A 48 -15.71 3.54 -6.08
C MET A 48 -16.26 2.25 -6.72
N ARG A 49 -17.11 1.49 -6.01
CA ARG A 49 -18.09 0.64 -6.70
C ARG A 49 -19.34 1.49 -6.86
N GLY A 50 -19.48 2.11 -8.04
CA GLY A 50 -20.65 2.89 -8.41
C GLY A 50 -21.96 2.12 -8.18
N PRO A 51 -23.13 2.76 -8.40
CA PRO A 51 -24.43 2.19 -8.08
C PRO A 51 -24.52 0.72 -8.51
N GLY A 52 -24.62 -0.17 -7.51
CA GLY A 52 -24.65 -1.61 -7.73
C GLY A 52 -25.82 -2.04 -8.63
N PRO A 53 -25.88 -3.33 -9.04
CA PRO A 53 -26.93 -3.84 -9.92
C PRO A 53 -28.35 -3.50 -9.43
N ALA A 54 -28.55 -3.51 -8.11
CA ALA A 54 -29.80 -3.12 -7.47
C ALA A 54 -30.17 -1.64 -7.70
N CYS A 55 -29.19 -0.75 -7.72
CA CYS A 55 -29.42 0.67 -7.99
C CYS A 55 -29.72 0.91 -9.49
N ARG A 56 -29.06 0.19 -10.40
CA ARG A 56 -29.39 0.23 -11.84
C ARG A 56 -30.80 -0.28 -12.13
N ALA A 57 -31.23 -1.35 -11.46
CA ALA A 57 -32.60 -1.87 -11.60
C ALA A 57 -33.67 -0.84 -11.16
N LYS A 58 -33.41 -0.11 -10.06
CA LYS A 58 -34.29 0.97 -9.61
C LYS A 58 -34.36 2.13 -10.61
N GLN A 59 -33.24 2.53 -11.20
CA GLN A 59 -33.22 3.57 -12.24
C GLN A 59 -33.96 3.12 -13.50
N ALA A 60 -33.77 1.88 -13.96
CA ALA A 60 -34.50 1.35 -15.11
C ALA A 60 -36.01 1.28 -14.84
N ALA A 61 -36.41 0.88 -13.63
CA ALA A 61 -37.82 0.87 -13.21
C ALA A 61 -38.39 2.29 -13.07
N ALA A 62 -37.60 3.26 -12.61
CA ALA A 62 -37.99 4.67 -12.57
C ALA A 62 -38.16 5.24 -13.99
N LEU A 63 -37.22 4.94 -14.90
CA LEU A 63 -37.27 5.35 -16.31
C LEU A 63 -38.51 4.78 -17.02
N ARG A 64 -38.86 3.51 -16.75
CA ARG A 64 -40.05 2.85 -17.30
C ARG A 64 -41.38 3.36 -16.74
N ARG A 65 -41.39 4.06 -15.61
CA ARG A 65 -42.61 4.67 -15.05
C ARG A 65 -42.84 6.10 -15.55
N ALA A 66 -41.82 6.73 -16.12
CA ALA A 66 -41.89 8.08 -16.65
C ALA A 66 -42.29 8.12 -18.13
N ASN A 67 -42.42 6.96 -18.77
CA ASN A 67 -42.78 6.74 -20.17
C ASN A 67 -44.08 5.95 -20.24
#